data_AF-A0A318SSV7-F1
#
_entry.id   AF-A0A318SSV7-F1
#
_cell.length_a   1.000
_cell.length_b   1.000
_cell.length_c   1.000
_cell.angle_alpha   90.00
_cell.angle_beta   90.00
_cell.angle_gamma   90.00
#
_symmetry.space_group_name_H-M   'P 1'
#
loop_
_entity.id
_entity.type
_entity.pdbx_description
1 polymer ?
#
loop_
_entity_poly.entity_id
_entity_poly.type
_entity_poly.pdbx_seq_one_letter_code
_entity_poly.pdbx_strand_id
1 'polypeptide(L)'
;MLETLRQPIETGEVVVARANAHVRYPCRFMLVAAANPCRCGHLSDPGRACPRAPGCGADYMSRISGPLMDRIDLRVEVPPVSFTDLDLPPPDEGTAQIAARVAAARALQQARYGGARCNAAAEGQVLDKVAAPDAEGRALLGRVADRFGLSARGYHRVLRVARTIADLDGSEGVRRPHVAEAVSFRLTSGEGS
;
A
#
# COMPACT_ATOMS: atom_id res chain seq x y z
N MET A 1 5.10 19.99 -7.50
CA MET A 1 3.66 19.86 -7.19
C MET A 1 3.37 18.63 -6.33
N LEU A 2 3.82 17.41 -6.67
CA LEU A 2 3.56 16.22 -5.83
C LEU A 2 4.10 16.33 -4.39
N GLU A 3 5.23 17.01 -4.18
CA GLU A 3 5.79 17.24 -2.84
C GLU A 3 4.85 17.98 -1.88
N THR A 4 3.93 18.80 -2.38
CA THR A 4 2.97 19.52 -1.52
C THR A 4 1.95 18.58 -0.88
N LEU A 5 1.83 17.33 -1.38
CA LEU A 5 0.96 16.30 -0.81
C LEU A 5 1.59 15.60 0.40
N ARG A 6 2.90 15.77 0.66
CA ARG A 6 3.60 15.06 1.74
C ARG A 6 2.95 15.29 3.11
N GLN A 7 2.73 16.55 3.46
CA GLN A 7 2.13 16.91 4.74
C GLN A 7 0.64 16.49 4.81
N PRO A 8 -0.21 16.77 3.80
CA PRO A 8 -1.60 16.30 3.79
C PRO A 8 -1.78 14.78 3.95
N ILE A 9 -0.93 13.98 3.30
CA ILE A 9 -1.00 12.51 3.39
C ILE A 9 -0.65 12.02 4.80
N GLU A 10 0.21 12.74 5.52
CA GLU A 10 0.67 12.35 6.85
C GLU A 10 -0.22 12.89 7.96
N THR A 11 -0.57 14.17 7.91
CA THR A 11 -1.36 14.83 8.97
C THR A 11 -2.85 14.77 8.74
N GLY A 12 -3.29 14.45 7.51
CA GLY A 12 -4.70 14.50 7.13
C GLY A 12 -5.28 15.91 7.20
N GLU A 13 -4.45 16.94 7.06
CA GLU A 13 -4.80 18.35 7.20
C GLU A 13 -3.95 19.24 6.29
N VAL A 14 -4.49 20.40 5.91
CA VAL A 14 -3.79 21.47 5.19
C VAL A 14 -3.86 22.75 6.00
N VAL A 15 -2.73 23.45 6.13
CA VAL A 15 -2.66 24.79 6.73
C VAL A 15 -2.63 25.83 5.62
N VAL A 16 -3.60 26.74 5.61
CA VAL A 16 -3.63 27.90 4.71
C VAL A 16 -3.23 29.14 5.50
N ALA A 17 -2.03 29.64 5.24
CA ALA A 17 -1.53 30.90 5.80
C ALA A 17 -1.81 32.06 4.82
N ARG A 18 -2.46 33.10 5.33
CA ARG A 18 -2.69 34.39 4.65
C ARG A 18 -2.19 35.50 5.57
N ALA A 19 -2.00 36.71 5.02
CA ALA A 19 -1.38 37.85 5.71
C ALA A 19 -1.87 38.08 7.15
N ASN A 20 -3.15 37.79 7.46
CA ASN A 20 -3.75 37.99 8.78
C ASN A 20 -4.36 36.71 9.41
N ALA A 21 -4.10 35.51 8.88
CA ALA A 21 -4.73 34.29 9.42
C ALA A 21 -3.98 32.99 9.08
N HIS A 22 -4.02 32.05 10.03
CA HIS A 22 -3.61 30.66 9.85
C HIS A 22 -4.82 29.76 10.09
N VAL A 23 -5.36 29.14 9.03
CA VAL A 23 -6.55 28.28 9.12
C VAL A 23 -6.17 26.84 8.77
N ARG A 24 -6.63 25.88 9.57
CA ARG A 24 -6.44 24.43 9.38
C ARG A 24 -7.70 23.83 8.79
N TYR A 25 -7.56 23.10 7.68
CA TYR A 25 -8.65 22.37 7.03
C TYR A 25 -8.39 20.87 7.05
N PRO A 26 -9.40 20.03 7.34
CA PRO A 26 -9.26 18.58 7.25
C PRO A 26 -9.05 18.15 5.79
N CYS A 27 -8.10 17.26 5.56
CA CYS A 27 -7.71 16.74 4.26
C CYS A 27 -7.39 15.23 4.37
N ARG A 28 -8.38 14.43 4.77
CA ARG A 28 -8.24 12.97 4.89
C ARG A 28 -8.73 12.31 3.61
N PHE A 29 -7.82 11.73 2.84
CA PHE A 29 -8.13 11.07 1.57
C PHE A 29 -7.31 9.79 1.40
N MET A 30 -7.76 8.92 0.50
CA MET A 30 -6.97 7.79 0.00
C MET A 30 -6.29 8.23 -1.30
N LEU A 31 -4.96 8.15 -1.36
CA LEU A 31 -4.23 8.39 -2.59
C LEU A 31 -4.16 7.09 -3.40
N VAL A 32 -4.74 7.11 -4.59
CA VAL A 32 -4.53 6.07 -5.61
C VAL A 32 -3.78 6.73 -6.77
N ALA A 33 -2.64 6.17 -7.13
CA ALA A 33 -1.79 6.69 -8.20
C ALA A 33 -1.36 5.56 -9.12
N ALA A 34 -1.20 5.88 -10.40
CA ALA A 34 -0.65 4.98 -11.40
C ALA A 34 0.55 5.66 -12.06
N ALA A 35 1.60 4.89 -12.33
CA ALA A 35 2.79 5.37 -12.99
C ALA A 35 3.28 4.32 -14.00
N ASN A 36 3.80 4.78 -15.13
CA ASN A 36 4.46 3.91 -16.10
C ASN A 36 5.76 3.36 -15.51
N PRO A 37 6.21 2.15 -15.91
CA PRO A 37 7.44 1.56 -15.40
C PRO A 37 8.71 2.27 -15.92
N CYS A 38 8.61 2.98 -17.05
CA CYS A 38 9.63 3.90 -17.58
C CYS A 38 8.94 5.04 -18.34
N ARG A 39 9.71 6.06 -18.73
CA ARG A 39 9.26 7.09 -19.69
C ARG A 39 8.68 6.50 -20.98
N CYS A 40 9.22 5.35 -21.40
CA CYS A 40 8.85 4.65 -22.62
C CYS A 40 7.63 3.72 -22.51
N GLY A 41 7.17 3.39 -21.31
CA GLY A 41 6.15 2.35 -21.07
C GLY A 41 6.60 0.90 -21.24
N HIS A 42 7.73 0.60 -21.90
CA HIS A 42 8.11 -0.77 -22.30
C HIS A 42 9.16 -1.46 -21.41
N LEU A 43 9.43 -0.96 -20.20
CA LEU A 43 10.51 -1.53 -19.37
C LEU A 43 10.27 -3.00 -18.99
N SER A 44 9.01 -3.37 -18.80
CA SER A 44 8.56 -4.70 -18.40
C SER A 44 8.02 -5.53 -19.58
N ASP A 45 8.18 -5.05 -20.82
CA ASP A 45 7.74 -5.74 -22.03
C ASP A 45 8.88 -6.59 -22.62
N PRO A 46 8.81 -7.94 -22.55
CA PRO A 46 9.84 -8.81 -23.09
C PRO A 46 9.94 -8.72 -24.63
N GLY A 47 8.84 -8.40 -25.30
CA GLY A 47 8.76 -8.25 -26.76
C GLY A 47 9.23 -6.88 -27.25
N ARG A 48 9.42 -5.91 -26.34
CA ARG A 48 9.81 -4.55 -26.68
C ARG A 48 10.85 -4.02 -25.68
N ALA A 49 12.10 -4.39 -25.91
CA ALA A 49 13.21 -3.96 -25.05
C ALA A 49 13.30 -2.43 -24.97
N CYS A 50 13.24 -1.89 -23.76
CA CYS A 50 13.56 -0.48 -23.53
C CYS A 50 15.03 -0.23 -23.89
N PRO A 51 15.35 0.70 -24.83
CA PRO A 51 16.73 0.95 -25.25
C PRO A 51 17.59 1.61 -24.15
N ARG A 52 16.98 2.01 -23.04
CA ARG A 52 17.64 2.62 -21.87
C ARG A 52 17.52 1.75 -20.63
N ALA A 53 17.12 0.49 -20.76
CA ALA A 53 17.14 -0.45 -19.65
C ALA A 53 18.59 -0.73 -19.20
N PRO A 54 18.84 -0.98 -17.90
CA PRO A 54 17.87 -0.96 -16.80
C PRO A 54 17.61 0.44 -16.20
N GLY A 55 18.50 1.40 -16.45
CA GLY A 55 18.48 2.72 -15.78
C GLY A 55 17.23 3.57 -16.04
N CYS A 56 16.54 3.37 -17.16
CA CYS A 56 15.37 4.18 -17.52
C CYS A 56 14.23 4.13 -16.50
N GLY A 57 14.06 3.00 -15.80
CA GLY A 57 13.04 2.85 -14.76
C GLY A 57 13.40 3.64 -13.51
N ALA A 58 14.63 3.43 -13.01
CA ALA A 58 15.17 4.15 -11.86
C ALA A 58 15.16 5.67 -12.09
N ASP A 59 15.59 6.13 -13.26
CA ASP A 59 15.58 7.55 -13.65
C ASP A 59 14.17 8.13 -13.74
N TYR A 60 13.21 7.31 -14.17
CA TYR A 60 11.81 7.75 -14.26
C TYR A 60 11.19 7.88 -12.87
N MET A 61 11.45 6.89 -12.00
CA MET A 61 10.93 6.85 -10.63
C MET A 61 11.62 7.83 -9.69
N SER A 62 12.87 8.21 -9.95
CA SER A 62 13.60 9.23 -9.16
C SER A 62 12.96 10.61 -9.20
N ARG A 63 12.06 10.87 -10.16
CA ARG A 63 11.23 12.08 -10.21
C ARG A 63 10.23 12.16 -9.06
N ILE A 64 9.95 11.04 -8.39
CA ILE A 64 9.13 10.95 -7.19
C ILE A 64 10.07 10.87 -5.99
N SER A 65 9.92 11.78 -5.03
CA SER A 65 10.84 11.80 -3.90
C SER A 65 10.72 10.55 -3.03
N GLY A 66 11.86 10.08 -2.50
CA GLY A 66 11.90 9.00 -1.52
C GLY A 66 10.94 9.23 -0.34
N PRO A 67 10.87 10.44 0.25
CA PRO A 67 9.90 10.75 1.29
C PRO A 67 8.43 10.56 0.89
N LEU A 68 8.05 10.91 -0.35
CA LEU A 68 6.69 10.65 -0.84
C LEU A 68 6.47 9.15 -1.10
N MET A 69 7.45 8.47 -1.69
CA MET A 69 7.41 7.03 -1.94
C MET A 69 7.33 6.20 -0.64
N ASP A 70 7.93 6.67 0.45
CA ASP A 70 7.79 6.06 1.79
C ASP A 70 6.37 6.19 2.34
N ARG A 71 5.59 7.17 1.86
CA ARG A 71 4.20 7.40 2.26
C ARG A 71 3.19 6.53 1.51
N ILE A 72 3.62 5.79 0.48
CA ILE A 72 2.79 4.82 -0.24
C ILE A 72 2.78 3.48 0.53
N ASP A 73 1.60 3.09 1.01
CA ASP A 73 1.41 1.84 1.77
C ASP A 73 1.53 0.60 0.88
N LEU A 74 0.92 0.64 -0.30
CA LEU A 74 0.82 -0.48 -1.23
C LEU A 74 1.38 -0.10 -2.58
N ARG A 75 2.23 -0.97 -3.13
CA ARG A 75 2.72 -0.89 -4.50
C ARG A 75 2.35 -2.19 -5.21
N VAL A 76 1.73 -2.07 -6.37
CA VAL A 76 1.28 -3.22 -7.17
C VAL A 76 1.81 -3.03 -8.58
N GLU A 77 2.59 -4.01 -9.04
CA GLU A 77 2.99 -4.10 -10.44
C GLU A 77 1.85 -4.73 -11.22
N VAL A 78 1.30 -3.97 -12.16
CA VAL A 78 0.24 -4.46 -13.05
C VAL A 78 0.90 -4.83 -14.38
N PRO A 79 0.97 -6.13 -14.73
CA PRO A 79 1.52 -6.53 -16.01
C PRO A 79 0.61 -6.06 -17.16
N PRO A 80 1.16 -5.89 -18.38
CA PRO A 80 0.33 -5.61 -19.53
C PRO A 80 -0.67 -6.76 -19.75
N VAL A 81 -1.90 -6.39 -20.11
CA VAL A 81 -2.95 -7.35 -20.50
C VAL A 81 -2.61 -7.85 -21.91
N SER A 82 -2.46 -9.17 -22.07
CA SER A 82 -2.23 -9.77 -23.38
C SER A 82 -3.54 -9.82 -24.20
N PHE A 83 -3.44 -9.91 -25.52
CA PHE A 83 -4.62 -10.10 -26.37
C PHE A 83 -5.39 -11.38 -25.99
N THR A 84 -4.68 -12.44 -25.62
CA THR A 84 -5.27 -13.70 -25.17
C THR A 84 -6.00 -13.58 -23.82
N ASP A 85 -5.62 -12.62 -22.98
CA ASP A 85 -6.32 -12.37 -21.71
C ASP A 85 -7.69 -11.71 -21.93
N LEU A 86 -7.91 -11.07 -23.08
CA LEU A 86 -9.21 -10.48 -23.44
C LEU A 86 -10.26 -11.55 -23.79
N ASP A 87 -9.81 -12.76 -24.16
CA ASP A 87 -10.67 -13.91 -24.47
C ASP A 87 -10.90 -14.82 -23.24
N LEU A 88 -10.31 -14.49 -22.09
CA LEU A 88 -10.53 -15.27 -20.86
C LEU A 88 -11.98 -15.16 -20.40
N PRO A 89 -12.53 -16.24 -19.80
CA PRO A 89 -13.83 -16.16 -19.17
C PRO A 89 -13.82 -15.06 -18.09
N PRO A 90 -14.99 -14.42 -17.84
CA PRO A 90 -15.08 -13.41 -16.82
C PRO A 90 -14.63 -13.97 -15.47
N PRO A 91 -14.05 -13.14 -14.59
CA PRO A 91 -13.58 -13.58 -13.28
C PRO A 91 -14.73 -14.20 -12.47
N ASP A 92 -14.40 -15.24 -11.70
CA ASP A 92 -15.36 -15.98 -10.87
C ASP A 92 -16.04 -15.08 -9.82
N GLU A 93 -15.36 -14.01 -9.39
CA GLU A 93 -15.92 -12.98 -8.51
C GLU A 93 -16.20 -11.68 -9.27
N GLY A 94 -17.46 -11.26 -9.25
CA GLY A 94 -17.87 -9.94 -9.72
C GLY A 94 -17.71 -8.84 -8.68
N THR A 95 -17.90 -7.59 -9.11
CA THR A 95 -17.82 -6.40 -8.25
C THR A 95 -18.75 -6.46 -7.06
N ALA A 96 -19.94 -7.07 -7.19
CA ALA A 96 -20.91 -7.19 -6.10
C ALA A 96 -20.39 -8.08 -4.96
N GLN A 97 -19.78 -9.21 -5.28
CA GLN A 97 -19.18 -10.14 -4.32
C GLN A 97 -18.02 -9.48 -3.59
N ILE A 98 -17.14 -8.79 -4.33
CA ILE A 98 -16.02 -8.05 -3.74
C ILE A 98 -16.53 -6.93 -2.82
N ALA A 99 -17.55 -6.18 -3.24
CA ALA A 99 -18.14 -5.11 -2.44
C ALA A 99 -18.71 -5.64 -1.11
N ALA A 100 -19.38 -6.80 -1.14
CA ALA A 100 -19.90 -7.45 0.06
C ALA A 100 -18.76 -7.86 1.02
N ARG A 101 -17.68 -8.46 0.52
CA ARG A 101 -16.49 -8.82 1.32
C ARG A 101 -15.84 -7.59 1.95
N VAL A 102 -15.70 -6.50 1.19
CA VAL A 102 -15.17 -5.22 1.71
C VAL A 102 -16.09 -4.63 2.78
N ALA A 103 -17.40 -4.65 2.58
CA ALA A 103 -18.36 -4.14 3.55
C ALA A 103 -18.31 -4.91 4.88
N ALA A 104 -18.20 -6.25 4.82
CA ALA A 104 -18.04 -7.09 6.01
C ALA A 104 -16.76 -6.73 6.79
N ALA A 105 -15.62 -6.61 6.10
CA ALA A 105 -14.36 -6.20 6.71
C ALA A 105 -14.45 -4.80 7.34
N ARG A 106 -15.16 -3.86 6.71
CA ARG A 106 -15.41 -2.51 7.27
C ARG A 106 -16.26 -2.55 8.53
N ALA A 107 -17.28 -3.40 8.59
CA ALA A 107 -18.10 -3.56 9.79
C ALA A 107 -17.27 -4.06 10.99
N LEU A 108 -16.37 -5.02 10.75
CA LEU A 108 -15.42 -5.49 11.78
C LEU A 108 -14.52 -4.36 12.30
N GLN A 109 -14.01 -3.52 11.39
CA GLN A 109 -13.19 -2.37 11.77
C GLN A 109 -13.97 -1.33 12.59
N GLN A 110 -15.22 -1.03 12.19
CA GLN A 110 -16.08 -0.10 12.92
C GLN A 110 -16.35 -0.59 14.34
N ALA A 111 -16.71 -1.86 14.50
CA ALA A 111 -16.93 -2.48 15.80
C ALA A 111 -15.66 -2.48 16.67
N ARG A 112 -14.49 -2.75 16.06
CA ARG A 112 -13.20 -2.79 16.75
C ARG A 112 -12.76 -1.43 17.30
N TYR A 113 -13.00 -0.35 16.56
CA TYR A 113 -12.39 0.94 16.86
C TYR A 113 -13.33 1.97 17.49
N GLY A 114 -14.65 1.81 17.37
CA GLY A 114 -15.64 2.72 17.97
C GLY A 114 -15.56 4.20 17.56
N GLY A 115 -14.58 4.60 16.72
CA GLY A 115 -14.25 5.99 16.40
C GLY A 115 -13.14 6.18 15.34
N ALA A 116 -12.11 5.34 15.29
CA ALA A 116 -11.23 5.27 14.10
C ALA A 116 -11.97 4.56 12.96
N ARG A 117 -11.94 5.12 11.75
CA ARG A 117 -12.77 4.63 10.64
C ARG A 117 -12.31 3.28 10.09
N CYS A 118 -11.00 2.98 10.18
CA CYS A 118 -10.40 1.81 9.55
C CYS A 118 -9.00 1.51 10.09
N ASN A 119 -8.47 0.32 9.73
CA ASN A 119 -7.11 -0.12 10.09
C ASN A 119 -6.01 0.87 9.67
N ALA A 120 -6.21 1.66 8.60
CA ALA A 120 -5.24 2.64 8.13
C ALA A 120 -4.97 3.76 9.16
N ALA A 121 -5.91 4.02 10.06
CA ALA A 121 -5.78 5.02 11.12
C ALA A 121 -5.27 4.43 12.44
N ALA A 122 -4.99 3.12 12.52
CA ALA A 122 -4.49 2.48 13.73
C ALA A 122 -3.00 2.82 13.96
N GLU A 123 -2.66 3.27 15.16
CA GLU A 123 -1.32 3.73 15.56
C GLU A 123 -0.91 3.29 16.95
N GLY A 124 0.40 3.23 17.18
CA GLY A 124 1.02 2.88 18.46
C GLY A 124 0.43 1.60 19.05
N GLN A 125 0.11 1.66 20.35
CA GLN A 125 -0.41 0.52 21.10
C GLN A 125 -1.72 -0.05 20.53
N VAL A 126 -2.55 0.78 19.88
CA VAL A 126 -3.78 0.31 19.23
C VAL A 126 -3.43 -0.61 18.06
N LEU A 127 -2.48 -0.20 17.22
CA LEU A 127 -2.00 -1.02 16.11
C LEU A 127 -1.37 -2.32 16.61
N ASP A 128 -0.49 -2.22 17.60
CA ASP A 128 0.20 -3.39 18.16
C ASP A 128 -0.80 -4.41 18.72
N LYS A 129 -1.85 -3.94 19.39
CA LYS A 129 -2.89 -4.82 19.97
C LYS A 129 -3.74 -5.50 18.91
N VAL A 130 -4.16 -4.78 17.87
CA VAL A 130 -5.15 -5.30 16.90
C VAL A 130 -4.52 -6.06 15.75
N ALA A 131 -3.27 -5.73 15.42
CA ALA A 131 -2.54 -6.28 14.29
C ALA A 131 -1.35 -7.16 14.70
N ALA A 132 -1.22 -7.51 15.99
CA ALA A 132 -0.23 -8.47 16.46
C ALA A 132 -0.29 -9.76 15.62
N PRO A 133 0.77 -10.08 14.85
CA PRO A 133 0.80 -11.32 14.11
C PRO A 133 1.03 -12.50 15.03
N ASP A 134 0.64 -13.69 14.60
CA ASP A 134 1.03 -14.96 15.22
C ASP A 134 2.56 -15.16 15.25
N ALA A 135 3.02 -16.23 15.91
CA ALA A 135 4.45 -16.50 16.07
C ALA A 135 5.17 -16.64 14.71
N GLU A 136 4.53 -17.30 13.75
CA GLU A 136 5.08 -17.48 12.41
C GLU A 136 5.14 -16.18 11.61
N GLY A 137 4.12 -15.32 11.72
CA GLY A 137 4.05 -14.01 11.09
C GLY A 137 5.09 -13.05 11.68
N ARG A 138 5.31 -13.08 13.01
CA ARG A 138 6.40 -12.33 13.66
C ARG A 138 7.77 -12.80 13.17
N ALA A 139 7.98 -14.11 13.08
CA ALA A 139 9.23 -14.64 12.54
C ALA A 139 9.47 -14.25 11.07
N LEU A 140 8.40 -14.19 10.27
CA LEU A 140 8.49 -13.70 8.89
C LEU A 140 8.86 -12.21 8.83
N LEU A 141 8.22 -11.37 9.65
CA LEU A 141 8.56 -9.94 9.72
C LEU A 141 10.01 -9.71 10.13
N GLY A 142 10.53 -10.48 11.08
CA GLY A 142 11.95 -10.42 11.47
C GLY A 142 12.87 -10.69 10.27
N ARG A 143 12.66 -11.81 9.56
CA ARG A 143 13.46 -12.14 8.37
C ARG A 143 13.36 -11.07 7.27
N VAL A 144 12.18 -10.51 7.08
CA VAL A 144 11.96 -9.43 6.09
C VAL A 144 12.70 -8.17 6.51
N ALA A 145 12.66 -7.81 7.79
CA ALA A 145 13.39 -6.65 8.31
C ALA A 145 14.91 -6.81 8.15
N ASP A 146 15.45 -7.99 8.48
CA ASP A 146 16.87 -8.29 8.35
C ASP A 146 17.35 -8.27 6.90
N ARG A 147 16.54 -8.83 5.97
CA ARG A 147 16.92 -8.97 4.56
C ARG A 147 16.73 -7.69 3.74
N PHE A 148 15.67 -6.94 3.99
CA PHE A 148 15.25 -5.80 3.17
C PHE A 148 15.35 -4.45 3.89
N GLY A 149 15.87 -4.42 5.12
CA GLY A 149 16.06 -3.18 5.88
C GLY A 149 14.75 -2.47 6.21
N LEU A 150 13.72 -3.22 6.64
CA LEU A 150 12.39 -2.66 6.92
C LEU A 150 12.47 -1.66 8.07
N SER A 151 12.21 -0.38 7.78
CA SER A 151 12.15 0.66 8.80
C SER A 151 10.97 0.43 9.76
N ALA A 152 11.01 1.03 10.95
CA ALA A 152 9.89 0.97 11.90
C ALA A 152 8.56 1.45 11.29
N ARG A 153 8.62 2.44 10.38
CA ARG A 153 7.44 2.90 9.63
C ARG A 153 6.96 1.84 8.64
N GLY A 154 7.88 1.23 7.90
CA GLY A 154 7.56 0.12 6.99
C GLY A 154 6.92 -1.05 7.72
N TYR A 155 7.43 -1.38 8.90
CA TYR A 155 6.86 -2.42 9.79
C TYR A 155 5.41 -2.12 10.16
N HIS A 156 5.10 -0.93 10.68
CA HIS A 156 3.73 -0.56 11.02
C HIS A 156 2.78 -0.54 9.80
N ARG A 157 3.27 -0.15 8.62
CA ARG A 157 2.46 -0.19 7.39
C ARG A 157 2.09 -1.63 7.03
N VAL A 158 3.05 -2.54 7.06
CA VAL A 158 2.79 -3.97 6.83
C VAL A 158 1.75 -4.50 7.82
N LEU A 159 1.83 -4.13 9.10
CA LEU A 159 0.82 -4.54 10.09
C LEU A 159 -0.59 -4.03 9.77
N ARG A 160 -0.76 -2.77 9.35
CA ARG A 160 -2.07 -2.22 8.96
C ARG A 160 -2.67 -2.95 7.77
N VAL A 161 -1.84 -3.28 6.79
CA VAL A 161 -2.24 -4.02 5.59
C VAL A 161 -2.59 -5.46 5.97
N ALA A 162 -1.74 -6.15 6.73
CA ALA A 162 -1.98 -7.51 7.19
C ALA A 162 -3.26 -7.65 8.03
N ARG A 163 -3.57 -6.65 8.88
CA ARG A 163 -4.85 -6.60 9.61
C ARG A 163 -6.04 -6.45 8.67
N THR A 164 -5.90 -5.69 7.58
CA THR A 164 -6.96 -5.54 6.59
C THR A 164 -7.18 -6.81 5.80
N ILE A 165 -6.11 -7.51 5.42
CA ILE A 165 -6.18 -8.83 4.78
C ILE A 165 -6.85 -9.84 5.72
N ALA A 166 -6.49 -9.85 7.00
CA ALA A 166 -7.13 -10.69 8.00
C ALA A 166 -8.65 -10.40 8.13
N ASP A 167 -9.05 -9.13 8.07
CA ASP A 167 -10.47 -8.75 8.09
C ASP A 167 -11.21 -9.21 6.83
N LEU A 168 -10.56 -9.20 5.66
CA LEU A 168 -11.13 -9.71 4.41
C LEU A 168 -11.24 -11.24 4.40
N ASP A 169 -10.32 -11.94 5.08
CA ASP A 169 -10.35 -13.40 5.32
C ASP A 169 -11.35 -13.81 6.42
N GLY A 170 -11.95 -12.84 7.13
CA GLY A 170 -12.79 -13.11 8.31
C GLY A 170 -12.01 -13.69 9.49
N SER A 171 -10.69 -13.52 9.51
CA SER A 171 -9.82 -14.06 10.55
C SER A 171 -9.75 -13.13 11.76
N GLU A 172 -9.97 -13.68 12.97
CA GLU A 172 -9.89 -12.91 14.22
C GLU A 172 -8.49 -12.32 14.44
N GLY A 173 -7.44 -13.09 14.12
CA GLY A 173 -6.03 -12.71 14.31
C GLY A 173 -5.27 -12.47 13.01
N VAL A 174 -4.14 -11.77 13.09
CA VAL A 174 -3.21 -11.66 11.96
C VAL A 174 -2.33 -12.91 11.92
N ARG A 175 -2.41 -13.67 10.84
CA ARG A 175 -1.64 -14.91 10.65
C ARG A 175 -0.52 -14.71 9.64
N ARG A 176 0.43 -15.64 9.61
CA ARG A 176 1.54 -15.63 8.63
C ARG A 176 1.09 -15.37 7.17
N PRO A 177 0.02 -15.97 6.62
CA PRO A 177 -0.41 -15.69 5.25
C PRO A 177 -0.75 -14.21 5.01
N HIS A 178 -1.44 -13.56 5.95
CA HIS A 178 -1.81 -12.15 5.84
C HIS A 178 -0.58 -11.24 5.86
N VAL A 179 0.42 -11.60 6.66
CA VAL A 179 1.71 -10.89 6.71
C VAL A 179 2.47 -11.07 5.41
N ALA A 180 2.52 -12.30 4.88
CA ALA A 180 3.24 -12.61 3.64
C ALA A 180 2.68 -11.81 2.46
N GLU A 181 1.36 -11.74 2.34
CA GLU A 181 0.68 -10.94 1.32
C GLU A 181 0.90 -9.44 1.55
N ALA A 182 0.80 -8.94 2.78
CA ALA A 182 1.09 -7.53 3.07
C ALA A 182 2.53 -7.12 2.71
N VAL A 183 3.50 -8.02 2.91
CA VAL A 183 4.91 -7.80 2.56
C VAL A 183 5.11 -7.78 1.04
N SER A 184 4.39 -8.62 0.28
CA SER A 184 4.55 -8.65 -1.19
C SER A 184 4.15 -7.32 -1.84
N PHE A 185 3.14 -6.63 -1.31
CA PHE A 185 2.77 -5.29 -1.74
C PHE A 185 3.79 -4.19 -1.40
N ARG A 186 4.75 -4.48 -0.51
CA ARG A 186 5.78 -3.50 -0.12
C ARG A 186 7.09 -3.70 -0.89
N LEU A 187 7.47 -4.96 -1.13
CA LEU A 187 8.76 -5.34 -1.70
C LEU A 187 8.75 -5.44 -3.24
N THR A 188 7.98 -4.59 -3.94
CA THR A 188 7.89 -4.60 -5.42
C THR A 188 9.27 -4.72 -6.08
N SER A 189 9.33 -5.53 -7.14
CA SER A 189 10.46 -6.34 -7.64
C SER A 189 11.75 -5.61 -8.08
N GLY A 190 11.95 -4.34 -7.73
CA GLY A 190 13.06 -3.51 -8.19
C GLY A 190 14.10 -3.09 -7.15
N GLU A 191 13.94 -3.41 -5.86
CA GLU A 191 14.84 -2.93 -4.79
C GLU A 191 15.91 -3.97 -4.37
N GLY A 192 16.18 -5.01 -5.16
CA GLY A 192 17.10 -6.08 -4.74
C GLY A 192 17.71 -6.96 -5.84
N SER A 193 18.04 -6.40 -7.00
CA SER A 193 18.89 -7.06 -8.00
C SER A 193 20.03 -6.15 -8.45
#